data_AF-A0A8J3MES0-F1
#
_entry.id   AF-A0A8J3MES0-F1
#
_cell.length_a   1.000
_cell.length_b   1.000
_cell.length_c   1.000
_cell.angle_alpha   90.00
_cell.angle_beta   90.00
_cell.angle_gamma   90.00
#
_symmetry.space_group_name_H-M   'P 1'
#
loop_
_entity.id
_entity.type
_entity.pdbx_description
1 polymer ?
#
loop_
_entity_poly.entity_id
_entity_poly.type
_entity_poly.pdbx_seq_one_letter_code
_entity_poly.pdbx_strand_id
1 'polypeptide(L)'
;MTWRTTSAGLEGQLAQANDTFLGLDELPGEPHPGFGDDIYAAANGAGKNRATVTGRSQVRQQWRASVLSTDEAPVRQVLQDLGLPLRGGQAVRMIDIPVMGMAHGAFNDLHGHATSKDFSRKIESIAPRDCGHAGAKS
;
A
#
# COMPACT_ATOMS: atom_id res chain seq x y z
N MET A 1 2.34 -4.68 6.85
CA MET A 1 2.17 -3.43 7.63
C MET A 1 0.72 -2.97 7.47
N THR A 2 0.23 -1.92 8.14
CA THR A 2 -1.21 -1.55 8.08
C THR A 2 -1.42 -0.06 7.88
N TRP A 3 -2.52 0.29 7.21
CA TRP A 3 -3.02 1.65 7.10
C TRP A 3 -3.61 2.21 8.40
N ARG A 4 -3.93 1.36 9.39
CA ARG A 4 -4.49 1.76 10.70
C ARG A 4 -3.44 2.41 11.61
N THR A 5 -2.91 3.55 11.18
CA THR A 5 -1.91 4.34 11.89
C THR A 5 -2.18 5.84 11.74
N THR A 6 -1.44 6.66 12.46
CA THR A 6 -1.48 8.13 12.25
C THR A 6 -0.73 8.48 10.97
N SER A 7 -1.03 9.63 10.34
CA SER A 7 -0.27 10.12 9.18
C SER A 7 1.24 10.17 9.43
N ALA A 8 1.65 10.59 10.63
CA ALA A 8 3.07 10.62 11.01
C ALA A 8 3.67 9.21 11.08
N GLY A 9 2.91 8.24 11.60
CA GLY A 9 3.31 6.83 11.64
C GLY A 9 3.40 6.20 10.26
N LEU A 10 2.49 6.56 9.34
CA LEU A 10 2.56 6.11 7.93
C LEU A 10 3.76 6.73 7.21
N GLU A 11 3.99 8.04 7.37
CA GLU A 11 5.17 8.75 6.83
C GLU A 11 6.48 8.07 7.28
N GLY A 12 6.57 7.66 8.55
CA GLY A 12 7.72 6.93 9.07
C GLY A 12 7.93 5.56 8.43
N GLN A 13 6.86 4.79 8.23
CA GLN A 13 6.93 3.49 7.54
C GLN A 13 7.36 3.64 6.07
N LEU A 14 6.84 4.63 5.37
CA LEU A 14 7.18 4.92 3.98
C LEU A 14 8.63 5.40 3.84
N ALA A 15 9.11 6.25 4.75
CA ALA A 15 10.51 6.67 4.79
C ALA A 15 11.46 5.50 5.08
N GLN A 16 11.07 4.56 5.94
CA GLN A 16 11.87 3.34 6.18
C GLN A 16 11.89 2.40 4.98
N ALA A 17 10.81 2.36 4.19
CA ALA A 17 10.73 1.59 2.96
C ALA A 17 11.31 2.31 1.73
N ASN A 18 12.07 3.39 1.92
CA ASN A 18 12.64 4.16 0.82
C ASN A 18 13.50 3.30 -0.10
N ASP A 19 13.36 3.49 -1.42
CA ASP A 19 13.98 2.71 -2.49
C ASP A 19 13.67 1.20 -2.43
N THR A 20 12.59 0.82 -1.72
CA THR A 20 12.10 -0.56 -1.60
C THR A 20 10.58 -0.64 -1.79
N PHE A 21 9.98 -1.73 -1.29
CA PHE A 21 8.57 -2.06 -1.42
C PHE A 21 7.88 -2.08 -0.04
N LEU A 22 6.68 -1.51 0.02
CA LEU A 22 5.85 -1.50 1.22
C LEU A 22 4.52 -2.22 0.97
N GLY A 23 4.35 -3.38 1.61
CA GLY A 23 3.07 -4.10 1.65
C GLY A 23 2.21 -3.60 2.82
N LEU A 24 1.06 -3.01 2.49
CA LEU A 24 0.02 -2.61 3.42
C LEU A 24 -1.17 -3.56 3.31
N ASP A 25 -1.71 -3.94 4.45
CA ASP A 25 -2.87 -4.83 4.53
C ASP A 25 -4.11 -4.01 4.84
N GLU A 26 -5.15 -4.21 4.01
CA GLU A 26 -6.51 -3.65 4.05
C GLU A 26 -6.59 -2.12 4.25
N LEU A 27 -7.39 -1.45 3.43
CA LEU A 27 -7.76 -0.07 3.75
C LEU A 27 -8.54 -0.06 5.08
N PRO A 28 -8.37 0.99 5.90
CA PRO A 28 -8.96 1.02 7.22
C PRO A 28 -10.47 1.16 7.09
N GLY A 29 -11.24 0.23 7.67
CA GLY A 29 -12.70 0.34 7.78
C GLY A 29 -13.16 1.56 8.60
N GLU A 30 -12.25 2.15 9.39
CA GLU A 30 -12.46 3.43 10.07
C GLU A 30 -11.22 4.32 9.85
N PRO A 31 -11.16 5.10 8.75
CA PRO A 31 -10.04 5.97 8.45
C PRO A 31 -10.02 7.17 9.40
N HIS A 32 -8.81 7.65 9.71
CA HIS A 32 -8.69 8.97 10.34
C HIS A 32 -9.01 10.08 9.31
N PRO A 33 -9.38 11.31 9.73
CA PRO A 33 -9.81 12.38 8.82
C PRO A 33 -8.81 12.79 7.73
N GLY A 34 -7.54 12.48 7.91
CA GLY A 34 -6.46 12.81 6.97
C GLY A 34 -6.14 11.72 5.95
N PHE A 35 -6.87 10.60 5.94
CA PHE A 35 -6.52 9.40 5.19
C PHE A 35 -6.41 9.62 3.66
N GLY A 36 -7.30 10.44 3.09
CA GLY A 36 -7.22 10.79 1.67
C GLY A 36 -5.93 11.54 1.28
N ASP A 37 -5.42 12.39 2.18
CA ASP A 37 -4.14 13.07 1.97
C ASP A 37 -2.96 12.10 2.14
N ASP A 38 -3.13 11.06 2.94
CA ASP A 38 -2.11 10.06 3.21
C ASP A 38 -1.91 9.13 2.00
N ILE A 39 -2.98 8.78 1.27
CA ILE A 39 -2.89 8.12 -0.04
C ILE A 39 -2.07 8.98 -1.02
N TYR A 40 -2.35 10.29 -1.05
CA TYR A 40 -1.58 11.21 -1.89
C TYR A 40 -0.11 11.31 -1.48
N ALA A 41 0.15 11.44 -0.18
CA ALA A 41 1.51 11.53 0.34
C ALA A 41 2.28 10.26 -0.03
N ALA A 42 1.69 9.08 0.20
CA ALA A 42 2.27 7.79 -0.11
C ALA A 42 2.70 7.71 -1.58
N ALA A 43 1.80 8.06 -2.50
CA ALA A 43 2.08 8.04 -3.94
C ALA A 43 3.01 9.16 -4.43
N ASN A 44 2.95 10.35 -3.82
CA ASN A 44 3.80 11.49 -4.21
C ASN A 44 5.21 11.42 -3.61
N GLY A 45 5.48 10.45 -2.73
CA GLY A 45 6.81 10.22 -2.19
C GLY A 45 7.22 11.19 -1.10
N ALA A 46 6.28 11.87 -0.42
CA ALA A 46 6.68 12.80 0.65
C ALA A 46 5.53 13.23 1.59
N GLY A 47 5.90 13.52 2.84
CA GLY A 47 4.98 13.79 3.96
C GLY A 47 4.37 15.19 3.98
N LYS A 48 3.68 15.57 5.05
CA LYS A 48 3.10 16.91 5.22
C LYS A 48 4.19 17.92 5.61
N ASN A 49 4.10 19.14 5.08
CA ASN A 49 4.93 20.24 5.56
C ASN A 49 4.50 20.61 6.98
N ARG A 50 5.48 20.72 7.89
CA ARG A 50 5.25 21.12 9.29
C ARG A 50 6.11 22.33 9.60
N ALA A 51 5.56 23.30 10.31
CA ALA A 51 6.33 24.41 10.88
C ALA A 51 6.73 24.08 12.31
N THR A 52 7.92 24.52 12.71
CA THR A 52 8.35 24.56 14.11
C THR A 52 7.58 25.64 14.87
N VAL A 53 7.61 25.59 16.20
CA VAL A 53 7.04 26.63 17.08
C VAL A 53 7.61 28.03 16.77
N THR A 54 8.82 28.09 16.20
CA THR A 54 9.48 29.34 15.77
C THR A 54 9.13 29.78 14.34
N GLY A 55 8.15 29.13 13.68
CA GLY A 55 7.72 29.44 12.32
C GLY A 55 8.65 28.94 11.21
N ARG A 56 9.79 28.30 11.54
CA ARG A 56 10.68 27.68 10.55
C ARG A 56 10.07 26.39 10.01
N SER A 57 10.09 26.17 8.70
CA SER A 57 9.69 24.89 8.09
C SER A 57 10.61 23.77 8.58
N GLN A 58 10.04 22.64 9.02
CA GLN A 58 10.79 21.42 9.29
C GLN A 58 11.19 20.72 7.98
N VAL A 59 12.25 19.93 8.05
CA VAL A 59 12.64 19.04 6.95
C VAL A 59 11.52 18.02 6.74
N ARG A 60 10.97 18.02 5.53
CA ARG A 60 9.90 17.11 5.11
C ARG A 60 10.49 15.72 4.88
N GLN A 61 9.84 14.69 5.43
CA GLN A 61 10.15 13.29 5.09
C GLN A 61 9.85 13.05 3.60
N GLN A 62 10.77 12.38 2.91
CA GLN A 62 10.66 12.02 1.49
C GLN A 62 11.00 10.54 1.32
N TRP A 63 10.37 9.90 0.35
CA TRP A 63 10.56 8.48 0.02
C TRP A 63 10.29 8.21 -1.45
N ARG A 64 10.84 7.10 -1.92
CA ARG A 64 10.67 6.50 -3.25
C ARG A 64 10.32 5.04 -3.02
N ALA A 65 9.07 4.76 -2.72
CA ALA A 65 8.61 3.40 -2.40
C ALA A 65 7.46 3.00 -3.30
N SER A 66 7.47 1.73 -3.73
CA SER A 66 6.27 1.11 -4.31
C SER A 66 5.39 0.59 -3.18
N VAL A 67 4.13 1.02 -3.15
CA VAL A 67 3.15 0.58 -2.15
C VAL A 67 2.16 -0.37 -2.80
N LEU A 68 1.96 -1.53 -2.19
CA LEU A 68 0.89 -2.46 -2.57
C LEU A 68 -0.06 -2.62 -1.39
N SER A 69 -1.35 -2.47 -1.68
CA SER A 69 -2.41 -2.77 -0.72
C SER A 69 -3.25 -3.94 -1.23
N THR A 70 -3.62 -4.85 -0.34
CA THR A 70 -4.65 -5.86 -0.58
C THR A 70 -5.97 -5.36 -0.02
N ASP A 71 -7.06 -5.50 -0.78
CA ASP A 71 -8.40 -5.10 -0.35
C ASP A 71 -9.47 -5.96 -1.04
N GLU A 72 -10.63 -6.09 -0.40
CA GLU A 72 -11.79 -6.81 -0.95
C GLU A 72 -12.56 -5.96 -1.97
N ALA A 73 -12.45 -4.64 -1.86
CA ALA A 73 -13.12 -3.70 -2.75
C ALA A 73 -12.12 -2.70 -3.38
N PRO A 74 -12.42 -2.17 -4.57
CA PRO A 74 -11.61 -1.10 -5.17
C PRO A 74 -11.50 0.11 -4.24
N VAL A 75 -10.36 0.82 -4.24
CA VAL A 75 -10.15 1.99 -3.36
C VAL A 75 -11.25 3.04 -3.48
N ARG A 76 -11.81 3.21 -4.69
CA ARG A 76 -12.96 4.09 -4.95
C ARG A 76 -14.17 3.72 -4.11
N GLN A 77 -14.51 2.43 -4.09
CA GLN A 77 -15.67 1.92 -3.36
C GLN A 77 -15.45 2.10 -1.86
N VAL A 78 -14.27 1.72 -1.37
CA VAL A 78 -13.91 1.88 0.04
C VAL A 78 -14.02 3.34 0.48
N LEU A 79 -13.43 4.28 -0.28
CA LEU A 79 -13.54 5.71 0.05
C LEU A 79 -14.98 6.22 -0.01
N GLN A 80 -15.79 5.73 -0.94
CA GLN A 80 -17.21 6.07 -1.04
C GLN A 80 -18.01 5.57 0.17
N ASP A 81 -17.81 4.32 0.58
CA ASP A 81 -18.48 3.73 1.75
C ASP A 81 -18.11 4.45 3.05
N LEU A 82 -16.90 5.02 3.10
CA LEU A 82 -16.40 5.85 4.20
C LEU A 82 -16.84 7.32 4.12
N GLY A 83 -17.59 7.71 3.09
CA GLY A 83 -18.03 9.10 2.87
C GLY A 83 -16.88 10.07 2.55
N LEU A 84 -15.73 9.56 2.12
CA LEU A 84 -14.56 10.36 1.76
C LEU A 84 -14.60 10.75 0.28
N PRO A 85 -14.27 12.00 -0.07
CA PRO A 85 -14.29 12.42 -1.47
C PRO A 85 -13.14 11.76 -2.23
N LEU A 86 -13.46 11.00 -3.27
CA LEU A 86 -12.46 10.54 -4.22
C LEU A 86 -12.11 11.69 -5.18
N ARG A 87 -10.95 12.29 -4.98
CA ARG A 87 -10.41 13.28 -5.92
C ARG A 87 -9.86 12.53 -7.13
N GLY A 88 -10.13 13.00 -8.34
CA GLY A 88 -9.68 12.33 -9.58
C GLY A 88 -8.18 12.04 -9.63
N GLY A 89 -7.36 12.85 -8.95
CA GLY A 89 -5.92 12.62 -8.82
C GLY A 89 -5.51 11.47 -7.88
N GLN A 90 -6.38 11.01 -6.97
CA GLN A 90 -6.11 9.86 -6.09
C GLN A 90 -6.24 8.55 -6.86
N ALA A 91 -7.27 8.44 -7.69
CA ALA A 91 -7.57 7.22 -8.45
C ALA A 91 -6.49 6.84 -9.48
N VAL A 92 -5.70 7.81 -9.95
CA VAL A 92 -4.55 7.54 -10.84
C VAL A 92 -3.27 7.18 -10.10
N ARG A 93 -3.24 7.37 -8.78
CA ARG A 93 -2.08 7.16 -7.91
C ARG A 93 -2.14 5.85 -7.13
N MET A 94 -3.35 5.35 -6.91
CA MET A 94 -3.61 4.01 -6.39
C MET A 94 -4.40 3.24 -7.45
N ILE A 95 -3.72 2.32 -8.13
CA ILE A 95 -4.29 1.55 -9.24
C ILE A 95 -4.85 0.25 -8.66
N ASP A 96 -6.15 0.04 -8.83
CA ASP A 96 -6.79 -1.22 -8.48
C ASP A 96 -6.45 -2.28 -9.55
N ILE A 97 -5.90 -3.42 -9.13
CA ILE A 97 -5.63 -4.57 -10.00
C ILE A 97 -6.62 -5.67 -9.62
N PRO A 98 -7.65 -5.94 -10.44
CA PRO A 98 -8.60 -7.01 -10.14
C PRO A 98 -7.91 -8.36 -10.29
N VAL A 99 -7.87 -9.13 -9.21
CA VAL A 99 -7.31 -10.49 -9.17
C VAL A 99 -8.40 -11.57 -9.09
N MET A 100 -9.65 -11.19 -9.32
CA MET A 100 -10.79 -12.11 -9.30
C MET A 100 -11.23 -12.46 -10.73
N GLY A 101 -11.75 -13.67 -10.92
CA GLY A 101 -12.34 -14.13 -12.18
C GLY A 101 -11.36 -14.81 -13.14
N MET A 102 -10.17 -15.20 -12.69
CA MET A 102 -9.28 -16.08 -13.47
C MET A 102 -9.77 -17.53 -13.40
N ALA A 103 -9.22 -18.39 -14.27
CA ALA A 103 -9.62 -19.80 -14.40
C ALA A 103 -9.63 -20.57 -13.07
N HIS A 104 -8.74 -20.19 -12.14
CA HIS A 104 -8.59 -20.80 -10.83
C HIS A 104 -8.64 -19.76 -9.70
N GLY A 105 -9.56 -18.79 -9.80
CA GLY A 105 -9.71 -17.70 -8.83
C GLY A 105 -8.75 -16.56 -9.13
N ALA A 106 -7.61 -16.52 -8.46
CA ALA A 106 -6.54 -15.53 -8.67
C ALA A 106 -5.43 -15.98 -9.63
N PHE A 107 -5.55 -17.19 -10.21
CA PHE A 107 -4.55 -17.78 -11.09
C PHE A 107 -5.15 -18.25 -12.41
N ASN A 108 -4.39 -18.12 -13.49
CA ASN A 108 -4.73 -18.71 -14.79
C ASN A 108 -4.21 -20.15 -14.94
N ASP A 109 -3.11 -20.50 -14.26
CA ASP A 109 -2.48 -21.82 -14.27
C ASP A 109 -2.08 -22.19 -12.83
N LEU A 110 -2.20 -23.46 -12.48
CA LEU A 110 -1.81 -24.01 -11.18
C LEU A 110 -0.41 -24.65 -11.21
N HIS A 111 0.27 -24.66 -12.36
CA HIS A 111 1.61 -25.21 -12.56
C HIS A 111 1.79 -26.64 -12.01
N GLY A 112 0.79 -27.48 -12.25
CA GLY A 112 0.78 -28.89 -11.81
C GLY A 112 0.28 -29.12 -10.38
N HIS A 113 -0.16 -28.09 -9.66
CA HIS A 113 -0.82 -28.24 -8.37
C HIS A 113 -2.31 -28.59 -8.52
N ALA A 114 -2.84 -29.37 -7.57
CA ALA A 114 -4.21 -29.87 -7.62
C ALA A 114 -5.27 -28.77 -7.41
N THR A 115 -4.96 -27.75 -6.60
CA THR A 115 -5.89 -26.66 -6.30
C THR A 115 -5.15 -25.32 -6.18
N SER A 116 -5.88 -24.20 -6.36
CA SER A 116 -5.35 -22.85 -6.11
C SER A 116 -4.80 -22.70 -4.70
N LYS A 117 -5.41 -23.36 -3.71
CA LYS A 117 -4.96 -23.35 -2.33
C LYS A 117 -3.60 -24.03 -2.16
N ASP A 118 -3.39 -25.16 -2.84
CA ASP A 118 -2.12 -25.88 -2.80
C ASP A 118 -1.01 -25.09 -3.50
N PHE A 119 -1.35 -24.40 -4.60
CA PHE A 119 -0.42 -23.52 -5.29
C PHE A 119 -0.04 -22.28 -4.45
N SER A 120 -1.02 -21.56 -3.87
CA SER A 120 -0.75 -20.44 -2.96
C SER A 120 0.13 -20.85 -1.78
N ARG A 121 -0.18 -21.97 -1.12
CA ARG A 121 0.65 -22.50 -0.03
C ARG A 121 2.07 -22.82 -0.48
N LYS A 122 2.24 -23.31 -1.71
CA LYS A 122 3.58 -23.55 -2.25
C LYS A 122 4.34 -22.24 -2.41
N ILE A 123 3.73 -21.20 -2.98
CA ILE A 123 4.32 -19.85 -3.10
C ILE A 123 4.67 -19.30 -1.71
N GLU A 124 3.76 -19.38 -0.75
CA GLU A 124 4.00 -18.94 0.64
C GLU A 124 5.15 -19.69 1.30
N SER A 125 5.31 -20.99 1.03
CA SER A 125 6.40 -21.79 1.62
C SER A 125 7.79 -21.45 1.06
N ILE A 126 7.87 -20.86 -0.13
CA ILE A 126 9.13 -20.46 -0.78
C ILE A 126 9.44 -18.97 -0.56
N ALA A 127 8.42 -18.12 -0.36
CA ALA A 127 8.60 -16.68 -0.20
C ALA A 127 9.59 -16.27 0.92
N PRO A 128 9.62 -16.92 2.10
CA PRO A 128 10.62 -16.63 3.14
C PRO A 128 12.04 -17.08 2.79
N ARG A 129 12.20 -18.01 1.84
CA ARG A 129 13.51 -18.52 1.41
C ARG A 129 14.19 -17.59 0.41
N ASP A 130 13.41 -16.85 -0.37
CA ASP A 130 13.88 -16.01 -1.47
C ASP A 130 13.51 -14.51 -1.34
N CYS A 131 13.27 -14.00 -0.13
CA CYS A 131 13.00 -12.58 0.11
C CYS A 131 14.29 -11.75 0.24
N GLY A 132 14.29 -10.51 -0.28
CA GLY A 132 15.41 -9.55 -0.14
C GLY A 132 16.42 -9.48 -1.30
N HIS A 133 16.19 -10.20 -2.41
CA HIS A 133 17.10 -10.16 -3.58
C HIS A 133 16.89 -8.94 -4.50
N ALA A 134 15.74 -8.27 -4.41
CA ALA A 134 15.33 -7.20 -5.34
C ALA A 134 15.49 -5.76 -4.78
N GLY A 135 15.86 -5.61 -3.50
CA GLY A 135 16.19 -4.31 -2.89
C GLY A 135 17.70 -4.13 -2.82
N ALA A 136 18.22 -2.96 -3.22
CA ALA A 136 19.63 -2.66 -3.05
C ALA A 136 19.99 -2.70 -1.56
N LYS A 137 21.11 -3.34 -1.20
CA LYS A 137 21.76 -3.10 0.09
C LYS A 137 22.29 -1.67 0.07
N SER A 138 21.68 -0.76 0.82
CA SER A 138 22.27 0.55 1.16
C SER A 138 22.10 0.81 2.64
#